data_AF-A0A7W2DZK3-F1
#
_entry.id   AF-A0A7W2DZK3-F1
#
_cell.length_a   1.000
_cell.length_b   1.000
_cell.length_c   1.000
_cell.angle_alpha   90.00
_cell.angle_beta   90.00
_cell.angle_gamma   90.00
#
_symmetry.space_group_name_H-M   'P 1'
#
loop_
_entity.id
_entity.type
_entity.pdbx_description
1 polymer ?
#
loop_
_entity_poly.entity_id
_entity_poly.type
_entity_poly.pdbx_seq_one_letter_code
_entity_poly.pdbx_strand_id
1 'polypeptide(L)' 'MSFRSRVHADRLRFTREPRTTVRFTGTGKRKSTSHSDRTRLPDPVVPGHAYRDVDVVYHLGTRLVGEPETRRGDDDTDG' A
#
# COMPACT_ATOMS: atom_id res chain seq x y z
N MET A 1 -10.02 -4.85 -1.94
CA MET A 1 -9.65 -4.77 -0.50
C MET A 1 -8.99 -3.42 -0.25
N SER A 2 -9.21 -2.83 0.91
CA SER A 2 -8.59 -1.57 1.33
C SER A 2 -8.06 -1.70 2.76
N PHE A 3 -6.98 -0.99 3.04
CA PHE A 3 -6.35 -0.88 4.35
C PHE A 3 -6.06 0.59 4.64
N ARG A 4 -6.29 1.00 5.89
CA ARG A 4 -5.98 2.33 6.39
C ARG A 4 -5.24 2.20 7.72
N SER A 5 -4.19 2.96 7.91
CA SER A 5 -3.48 3.09 9.19
C SER A 5 -3.27 4.56 9.52
N ARG A 6 -3.21 4.91 10.80
CA ARG A 6 -2.84 6.24 11.28
C ARG A 6 -1.68 6.11 12.25
N VAL A 7 -0.64 6.91 12.04
CA VAL A 7 0.50 7.05 12.95
C VAL A 7 0.54 8.50 13.40
N HIS A 8 0.55 8.70 14.71
CA HIS A 8 0.75 9.99 15.36
C HIS A 8 2.10 9.99 16.11
N ALA A 9 2.81 11.11 16.14
CA ALA A 9 4.05 11.26 16.90
C ALA A 9 4.27 12.71 17.38
N ASP A 10 4.39 12.90 18.69
CA ASP A 10 4.69 14.21 19.30
C ASP A 10 6.00 14.82 18.80
N ARG A 11 6.98 13.98 18.47
CA ARG A 11 8.29 14.36 17.93
C ARG A 11 8.82 13.28 16.99
N LEU A 12 9.27 13.70 15.80
CA LEU A 12 9.81 12.80 14.78
C LEU A 12 11.05 13.44 14.12
N ARG A 13 12.11 12.64 13.91
CA ARG A 13 13.34 13.08 13.25
C ARG A 13 13.85 11.98 12.32
N PHE A 14 14.02 12.30 11.05
CA PHE A 14 14.59 11.40 10.06
C PHE A 14 16.09 11.67 9.92
N THR A 15 16.94 10.69 10.23
CA THR A 15 18.41 10.83 10.03
C THR A 15 18.79 10.88 8.55
N ARG A 16 17.99 10.22 7.70
CA ARG A 16 18.09 10.21 6.23
C ARG A 16 16.67 10.19 5.66
N GLU A 17 16.51 10.61 4.41
CA GLU A 17 15.22 10.50 3.71
C GLU A 17 14.77 9.01 3.64
N PRO A 18 13.54 8.69 4.05
CA PRO A 18 13.03 7.32 4.06
C PRO A 18 12.67 6.85 2.65
N ARG A 19 13.11 5.65 2.27
CA ARG A 19 12.70 4.98 1.04
C ARG A 19 11.64 3.94 1.36
N THR A 20 10.42 4.14 0.90
CA THR A 20 9.27 3.25 1.15
C THR A 20 8.96 2.41 -0.09
N THR A 21 8.52 1.17 0.11
CA THR A 21 8.08 0.28 -0.99
C THR A 21 7.06 -0.70 -0.44
N VAL A 22 5.95 -0.88 -1.17
CA VAL A 22 4.91 -1.85 -0.84
C VAL A 22 5.11 -3.11 -1.68
N ARG A 23 4.99 -4.28 -1.07
CA ARG A 23 5.05 -5.59 -1.75
C ARG A 23 3.84 -6.41 -1.34
N PHE A 24 3.24 -7.11 -2.31
CA PHE A 24 2.17 -8.07 -2.06
C PHE A 24 2.70 -9.48 -2.28
N THR A 25 2.48 -10.37 -1.31
CA THR A 25 2.77 -11.80 -1.43
C THR A 25 1.52 -12.54 -1.93
N GLY A 26 1.72 -13.64 -2.66
CA GLY A 26 0.65 -14.48 -3.22
C GLY A 26 0.57 -14.47 -4.75
N THR A 27 -0.31 -15.31 -5.29
CA THR A 27 -0.53 -15.48 -6.75
C THR A 27 -1.54 -14.47 -7.31
N GLY A 28 -1.56 -14.36 -8.64
CA GLY A 28 -2.42 -13.45 -9.41
C GLY A 28 -1.84 -12.04 -9.57
N LYS A 29 -2.01 -11.45 -10.76
CA LYS A 29 -1.62 -10.04 -11.00
C LYS A 29 -2.51 -9.13 -10.15
N ARG A 30 -1.94 -8.05 -9.60
CA ARG A 30 -2.65 -7.09 -8.74
C ARG A 30 -2.44 -5.67 -9.22
N LYS A 31 -3.51 -4.87 -9.18
CA LYS A 31 -3.45 -3.41 -9.28
C LYS A 31 -3.62 -2.84 -7.87
N SER A 32 -2.67 -2.02 -7.45
CA SER A 32 -2.67 -1.39 -6.13
C SER A 32 -2.43 0.11 -6.23
N THR A 33 -3.04 0.85 -5.30
CA THR A 33 -2.80 2.28 -5.08
C THR A 33 -2.33 2.48 -3.64
N SER A 34 -1.29 3.28 -3.45
CA SER A 34 -0.67 3.56 -2.15
C SER A 34 -0.42 5.06 -2.06
N HIS A 35 -0.93 5.72 -1.02
CA HIS A 35 -0.67 7.14 -0.74
C HIS A 35 -0.71 7.41 0.76
N SER A 36 -0.37 8.64 1.16
CA SER A 36 -0.44 9.06 2.55
C SER A 36 -0.84 10.51 2.65
N ASP A 37 -1.83 10.79 3.48
CA ASP A 37 -2.14 12.15 3.90
C ASP A 37 -1.22 12.50 5.07
N ARG A 38 -0.57 13.66 5.03
CA ARG A 38 0.43 14.08 6.01
C ARG A 38 0.09 15.44 6.59
N THR A 39 0.11 15.55 7.91
CA THR A 39 -0.03 16.81 8.63
C THR A 39 1.29 17.16 9.30
N ARG A 40 1.78 18.39 9.05
CA ARG A 40 3.07 18.92 9.55
C ARG A 40 4.31 18.08 9.20
N LEU A 41 4.23 17.28 8.14
CA LEU A 41 5.34 16.52 7.59
C LEU A 41 5.35 16.63 6.05
N PRO A 42 6.36 17.27 5.43
CA PRO A 42 6.40 17.44 3.98
C PRO A 42 6.72 16.14 3.23
N ASP A 43 6.62 16.19 1.90
CA ASP A 43 7.12 15.15 0.99
C ASP A 43 7.94 15.81 -0.13
N PRO A 44 9.26 15.56 -0.23
CA PRO A 44 10.10 14.76 0.66
C PRO A 44 10.32 15.40 2.04
N VAL A 45 10.84 14.62 2.99
CA VAL A 45 11.24 15.11 4.33
C VAL A 45 12.67 15.64 4.32
N VAL A 46 12.97 16.60 5.20
CA VAL A 46 14.33 17.17 5.36
C VAL A 46 15.13 16.34 6.38
N PRO A 47 16.26 15.73 5.99
CA PRO A 47 17.11 14.99 6.92
C PRO A 47 17.60 15.87 8.09
N GLY A 48 17.66 15.29 9.27
CA GLY A 48 18.11 15.94 10.50
C GLY A 48 17.08 16.88 11.16
N HIS A 49 16.05 17.33 10.44
CA HIS A 49 15.00 18.21 10.98
C HIS A 49 14.13 17.49 12.02
N ALA A 50 13.74 18.20 13.08
CA ALA A 50 12.87 17.69 14.14
C ALA A 50 11.45 18.23 13.95
N TYR A 51 10.56 17.37 13.46
CA TYR A 51 9.13 17.63 13.34
C TYR A 51 8.43 17.39 14.68
N ARG A 52 7.27 18.03 14.89
CA ARG A 52 6.46 17.93 16.09
C ARG A 52 4.99 17.78 15.74
N ASP A 53 4.24 17.09 16.60
CA ASP A 53 2.79 16.86 16.43
C ASP A 53 2.48 16.35 15.00
N VAL A 54 3.17 15.29 14.60
CA VAL A 54 3.08 14.73 13.24
C VAL A 54 1.95 13.72 13.18
N ASP A 55 1.12 13.84 12.14
CA ASP A 55 0.10 12.85 11.81
C ASP A 55 0.29 12.37 10.37
N VAL A 56 0.32 11.05 10.20
CA VAL A 56 0.38 10.39 8.89
C VAL A 56 -0.74 9.37 8.81
N VAL A 57 -1.64 9.54 7.83
CA VAL A 57 -2.69 8.59 7.52
C VAL A 57 -2.30 7.87 6.23
N TYR A 58 -2.04 6.58 6.34
CA TYR A 58 -1.64 5.73 5.22
C TYR A 58 -2.85 5.03 4.60
N HIS A 59 -2.94 5.07 3.27
CA HIS A 59 -4.06 4.52 2.49
C HIS A 59 -3.56 3.54 1.44
N LEU A 60 -4.04 2.30 1.48
CA LEU A 60 -3.69 1.22 0.56
C LEU A 60 -4.94 0.58 -0.04
N GLY A 61 -5.11 0.70 -1.36
CA GLY A 61 -6.12 -0.03 -2.14
C GLY A 61 -5.47 -1.16 -2.93
N THR A 62 -6.11 -2.32 -3.01
CA THR A 62 -5.65 -3.45 -3.86
C THR A 62 -6.80 -4.27 -4.44
N ARG A 63 -6.64 -4.69 -5.70
CA ARG A 63 -7.55 -5.57 -6.44
C ARG A 63 -6.74 -6.59 -7.24
N LEU A 64 -7.23 -7.83 -7.30
CA LEU A 64 -6.79 -8.80 -8.30
C LEU A 64 -7.21 -8.33 -9.70
N VAL A 65 -6.37 -8.58 -10.70
CA VAL A 65 -6.64 -8.29 -12.11
C VAL A 65 -6.24 -9.50 -12.95
N GLY A 66 -7.16 -10.00 -13.77
CA GLY A 66 -7.09 -11.29 -14.45
C GLY A 66 -8.23 -12.21 -14.02
N GLU A 67 -8.71 -13.02 -14.94
CA GLU A 67 -9.78 -14.00 -14.69
C GLU A 67 -9.24 -15.19 -13.88
N PRO A 68 -10.08 -15.82 -13.04
CA PRO A 68 -9.89 -17.22 -12.74
C PRO A 68 -10.20 -18.01 -14.01
N GLU A 69 -9.20 -18.56 -14.69
CA GLU A 69 -9.41 -19.61 -15.70
C GLU A 69 -9.88 -20.90 -15.00
N THR A 70 -11.12 -20.89 -14.54
CA THR A 70 -11.88 -22.08 -14.17
C THR A 70 -12.86 -22.34 -15.31
N ARG A 71 -12.33 -22.84 -16.43
CA ARG A 71 -13.17 -23.61 -17.36
C ARG A 71 -13.38 -24.99 -16.74
N ARG A 72 -14.32 -25.08 -15.80
CA ARG A 72 -14.91 -26.35 -15.38
C ARG A 72 -16.20 -26.56 -16.16
N GLY A 73 -16.30 -27.77 -16.71
CA GLY A 73 -17.50 -28.38 -17.26
C GLY A 73 -17.82 -28.00 -18.70
N ASP A 74 -18.49 -28.85 -19.49
CA ASP A 74 -18.72 -30.32 -19.44
C ASP A 74 -18.84 -30.76 -20.94
N ASP A 75 -18.96 -32.00 -21.40
CA ASP A 75 -19.19 -33.33 -20.78
C ASP A 75 -18.61 -34.43 -21.74
N ASP A 76 -18.83 -35.72 -21.49
CA ASP A 76 -18.54 -36.82 -22.45
C ASP A 76 -19.46 -36.80 -23.69
N THR A 77 -18.92 -37.08 -24.89
CA THR A 77 -19.64 -37.52 -26.11
C THR A 77 -18.60 -38.02 -27.15
N ASP A 78 -18.70 -39.14 -27.87
CA ASP A 78 -19.39 -40.44 -27.75
C ASP A 78 -18.75 -41.36 -28.83
N GLY A 79 -18.82 -42.69 -28.70
CA GLY A 79 -18.54 -43.68 -29.78
C GLY A 79 -17.10 -43.90 -30.24
#